data_AF-A0A531K8G4-F1
#
_entry.id   AF-A0A531K8G4-F1
#
_cell.length_a   1.000
_cell.length_b   1.000
_cell.length_c   1.000
_cell.angle_alpha   90.00
_cell.angle_beta   90.00
_cell.angle_gamma   90.00
#
_symmetry.space_group_name_H-M   'P 1'
#
loop_
_entity.id
_entity.type
_entity.pdbx_description
1 polymer ?
#
loop_
_entity_poly.entity_id
_entity_poly.type
_entity_poly.pdbx_seq_one_letter_code
_entity_poly.pdbx_strand_id
1 'polypeptide(L)' 'MSLPVLVVLVVFGIALSVAAVHFTGGTTTAMLAGADRALQRFAEDFPDEMVARVRLTADRRA' A
#
# COMPACT_ATOMS: atom_id res chain seq x y z
N MET A 1 -2.01 -20.02 32.79
CA MET A 1 -1.69 -18.74 32.12
C MET A 1 -2.64 -17.68 32.63
N SER A 2 -2.16 -16.50 33.04
CA SER A 2 -3.05 -15.46 33.56
C SER A 2 -3.74 -14.72 32.42
N LEU A 3 -5.06 -14.59 32.50
CA LEU A 3 -5.89 -13.85 31.54
C LEU A 3 -5.34 -12.45 31.21
N PRO A 4 -4.86 -11.66 32.20
CA PRO A 4 -4.27 -10.34 31.93
C PRO A 4 -3.04 -10.39 31.03
N VAL A 5 -2.16 -11.38 31.22
CA VAL A 5 -0.95 -11.53 30.39
C VAL A 5 -1.32 -11.87 28.96
N LEU A 6 -2.35 -12.70 28.76
CA LEU A 6 -2.86 -13.02 27.43
C LEU A 6 -3.38 -11.77 26.72
N VAL A 7 -4.16 -10.93 27.42
CA VAL A 7 -4.69 -9.68 26.85
C VAL A 7 -3.58 -8.74 26.42
N VAL A 8 -2.55 -8.56 27.25
CA VAL A 8 -1.39 -7.69 26.92
C VAL A 8 -0.70 -8.19 25.66
N LEU A 9 -0.46 -9.50 25.55
CA LEU A 9 0.20 -10.08 24.38
C LEU A 9 -0.60 -9.85 23.09
N VAL A 10 -1.93 -10.04 23.13
CA VAL A 10 -2.82 -9.84 21.98
C VAL A 10 -2.81 -8.38 21.53
N VAL A 11 -2.96 -7.44 22.47
CA VAL A 11 -2.93 -6.00 22.15
C VAL A 11 -1.60 -5.61 21.50
N PHE A 12 -0.49 -6.14 22.01
CA PHE A 12 0.83 -5.87 21.44
C PHE A 12 0.97 -6.44 20.02
N GLY A 13 0.49 -7.65 19.76
CA GLY A 13 0.50 -8.26 18.43
C GLY A 13 -0.33 -7.48 17.40
N ILE A 14 -1.53 -7.04 17.79
CA ILE A 14 -2.38 -6.21 16.93
C ILE A 14 -1.71 -4.87 16.63
N ALA A 15 -1.19 -4.19 17.66
CA ALA A 15 -0.52 -2.90 17.53
C ALA A 15 0.70 -3.00 16.60
N LEU A 16 1.54 -4.03 16.76
CA LEU A 16 2.68 -4.27 15.88
C LEU A 16 2.26 -4.54 14.43
N SER A 17 1.20 -5.32 14.22
CA SER A 17 0.69 -5.63 12.87
C SER A 17 0.18 -4.38 12.15
N VAL A 18 -0.60 -3.55 12.85
CA VAL A 18 -1.11 -2.27 12.32
C VAL A 18 0.04 -1.31 12.04
N ALA A 19 1.00 -1.21 12.98
CA ALA A 19 2.18 -0.38 12.80
C ALA A 19 2.98 -0.82 11.57
N ALA A 20 3.20 -2.12 11.40
CA ALA A 20 3.89 -2.66 10.22
C ALA A 20 3.19 -2.23 8.93
N VAL A 21 1.88 -2.42 8.80
CA VAL A 21 1.12 -2.02 7.59
C VAL A 21 1.20 -0.51 7.35
N HIS A 22 1.14 0.30 8.40
CA HIS A 22 1.22 1.75 8.29
C HIS A 22 2.63 2.19 7.84
N PHE A 23 3.68 1.62 8.42
CA PHE A 23 5.07 1.95 8.10
C PHE A 23 5.55 1.36 6.76
N THR A 24 5.04 0.20 6.34
CA THR A 24 5.36 -0.40 5.03
C THR A 24 4.54 0.21 3.89
N GLY A 25 3.77 1.26 4.16
CA GLY A 25 3.08 2.04 3.12
C GLY A 25 1.76 1.43 2.65
N GLY A 26 1.14 0.50 3.38
CA GLY A 26 -0.18 -0.04 3.06
C GLY A 26 -1.30 1.02 3.09
N THR A 27 -1.07 2.13 3.79
CA THR A 27 -1.98 3.30 3.83
C THR A 27 -1.48 4.50 3.02
N THR A 28 -0.28 4.41 2.44
CA THR A 28 0.25 5.48 1.59
C THR A 28 -0.39 5.32 0.22
N THR A 29 -1.35 6.20 -0.10
CA THR A 29 -1.82 6.35 -1.48
C THR A 29 -0.62 6.48 -2.39
N ALA A 30 -0.39 5.49 -3.26
CA ALA A 30 0.75 5.47 -4.17
C ALA A 30 0.77 6.77 -4.98
N MET A 31 1.66 7.69 -4.61
CA MET A 31 1.93 8.85 -5.45
C MET A 31 2.76 8.34 -6.63
N LEU A 32 2.11 8.22 -7.78
CA LEU A 32 2.81 7.99 -9.04
C LEU A 32 3.59 9.28 -9.33
N ALA A 33 4.88 9.29 -8.96
CA ALA A 33 5.75 10.46 -9.08
C ALA A 33 5.93 10.94 -10.55
N GLY A 34 5.55 10.13 -11.53
CA GLY A 34 5.64 10.45 -12.96
C GLY A 34 5.12 9.31 -13.83
N ALA A 35 5.09 9.55 -15.15
CA ALA A 35 4.52 8.61 -16.13
C ALA A 35 5.28 7.27 -16.14
N ASP A 36 6.59 7.30 -15.91
CA ASP A 36 7.43 6.10 -15.85
C ASP A 36 7.07 5.20 -14.65
N ARG A 37 6.78 5.81 -13.50
CA ARG A 37 6.31 5.08 -12.29
C ARG A 37 4.92 4.48 -12.52
N ALA A 38 4.08 5.15 -13.31
CA ALA A 38 2.75 4.67 -13.71
C ALA A 38 2.85 3.43 -14.60
N LEU A 39 3.73 3.50 -15.61
CA LEU A 39 3.98 2.41 -16.55
C LEU A 39 4.56 1.19 -15.85
N GLN A 40 5.55 1.39 -14.98
CA GLN A 40 6.16 0.29 -14.22
C GLN A 40 5.14 -0.40 -13.33
N ARG A 41 4.29 0.37 -12.63
CA ARG A 41 3.23 -0.19 -11.80
C ARG A 41 2.16 -0.91 -12.62
N PHE A 42 1.77 -0.35 -13.76
CA PHE A 42 0.82 -1.00 -14.66
C PHE A 42 1.37 -2.32 -15.21
N ALA A 43 2.65 -2.37 -15.57
CA ALA A 43 3.29 -3.59 -16.06
C ALA A 43 3.45 -4.66 -14.98
N GLU A 44 3.60 -4.28 -13.71
CA GLU A 44 3.58 -5.23 -12.57
C GLU A 44 2.19 -5.88 -12.40
N ASP A 45 1.12 -5.10 -12.56
CA ASP A 45 -0.26 -5.57 -12.37
C ASP A 45 -0.83 -6.25 -13.64
N PHE A 46 -0.36 -5.86 -14.84
CA PHE A 46 -0.81 -6.33 -16.16
C PHE A 46 0.39 -6.61 -17.09
N PRO A 47 1.08 -7.74 -16.91
CA PRO A 47 2.33 -8.02 -17.62
C PRO A 47 2.17 -8.25 -19.13
N ASP A 48 0.98 -8.68 -19.57
CA ASP A 48 0.70 -9.03 -20.97
C ASP A 48 0.08 -7.88 -21.79
N GLU A 49 -0.21 -6.74 -21.15
CA GLU A 49 -0.92 -5.61 -21.77
C GLU A 49 0.03 -4.48 -22.19
N MET A 50 -0.18 -3.95 -23.40
CA MET A 50 0.59 -2.80 -23.90
C MET A 50 -0.10 -1.48 -23.61
N VAL A 51 0.59 -0.59 -22.88
CA VAL A 51 0.03 0.73 -22.53
C VAL A 51 0.01 1.65 -23.75
N ALA A 52 -1.20 1.97 -24.24
CA ALA A 52 -1.38 2.87 -25.38
C ALA A 52 -1.28 4.36 -25.03
N ARG A 53 -1.68 4.76 -23.81
CA ARG A 53 -1.64 6.15 -23.35
C ARG A 53 -1.62 6.21 -21.82
N VAL A 54 -0.78 7.08 -21.26
CA VAL A 54 -0.73 7.36 -19.82
C VAL A 54 -1.31 8.75 -19.57
N ARG A 55 -2.28 8.86 -18.67
CA ARG A 55 -2.79 10.15 -18.18
C ARG A 55 -2.63 10.20 -16.67
N LEU A 56 -1.84 11.17 -16.20
CA LEU A 56 -1.65 11.44 -14.79
C LEU A 56 -2.43 12.67 -14.37
N THR A 57 -3.14 12.56 -13.26
CA THR A 57 -3.96 13.64 -12.70
C THR A 57 -3.45 13.95 -11.30
N ALA A 58 -3.00 15.17 -11.07
CA ALA A 58 -2.51 15.60 -9.76
C ALA A 58 -3.64 15.81 -8.73
N ASP A 59 -4.87 15.99 -9.20
CA ASP A 59 -6.07 16.34 -8.44
C ASP A 59 -7.04 15.17 -8.23
N ARG A 60 -6.67 13.96 -8.68
CA ARG A 60 -7.54 12.76 -8.74
C ARG A 60 -8.87 12.99 -9.48
N ARG A 61 -8.94 13.93 -10.43
CA ARG A 61 -10.13 14.11 -11.28
C ARG A 61 -9.86 13.60 -12.70
N ALA A 62 -10.76 12.73 -13.16
CA ALA A 62 -10.75 12.16 -14.51
C ALA A 62 -11.38 13.08 -15.55
#